data_AF-A0A151DY62-F1
#
_entry.id   AF-A0A151DY62-F1
#
_cell.length_a   1.000
_cell.length_b   1.000
_cell.length_c   1.000
_cell.angle_alpha   90.00
_cell.angle_beta   90.00
_cell.angle_gamma   90.00
#
_symmetry.space_group_name_H-M   'P 1'
#
loop_
_entity.id
_entity.type
_entity.pdbx_description
1 polymer ?
#
loop_
_entity_poly.entity_id
_entity_poly.type
_entity_poly.pdbx_seq_one_letter_code
_entity_poly.pdbx_strand_id
1 'polypeptide(L)'
;MVKCEECDKKLGILQGHRHPALGKRFMVCRKCFCKIDEDMERWRKFYVSNSFKVESSKINVQDAWNENLSSDPVQQKWFRHLWHKLES
;
A
#
# COMPACT_ATOMS: atom_id res chain seq x y z
N MET A 1 8.60 18.85 15.43
CA MET A 1 7.34 18.86 14.64
C MET A 1 7.44 17.70 13.66
N VAL A 2 6.55 16.71 13.74
CA VAL A 2 6.62 15.50 12.90
C VAL A 2 6.00 15.81 11.54
N LYS A 3 6.55 15.28 10.44
CA LYS A 3 5.97 15.42 9.09
C LYS A 3 5.26 14.14 8.68
N CYS A 4 4.29 14.27 7.78
CA CYS A 4 3.68 13.14 7.11
C CYS A 4 4.62 12.60 6.03
N GLU A 5 5.00 11.33 6.12
CA GLU A 5 5.95 10.66 5.20
C GLU A 5 5.43 10.53 3.76
N GLU A 6 4.12 10.70 3.57
CA GLU A 6 3.44 10.56 2.27
C GLU A 6 3.15 11.90 1.57
N CYS A 7 3.06 13.00 2.31
CA CYS A 7 2.64 14.28 1.72
C CYS A 7 3.35 15.50 2.30
N ASP A 8 4.39 15.29 3.12
CA ASP A 8 5.21 16.30 3.78
C ASP A 8 4.46 17.30 4.68
N LYS A 9 3.15 17.08 4.89
CA LYS A 9 2.32 17.92 5.75
C LYS A 9 2.87 17.90 7.17
N LYS A 10 3.08 19.08 7.76
CA LYS A 10 3.44 19.21 9.18
C LYS A 10 2.28 18.73 10.05
N LEU A 11 2.58 17.77 10.93
CA LEU A 11 1.64 17.19 11.87
C LEU A 11 1.76 17.92 13.22
N GLY A 12 0.62 18.30 13.78
CA GLY A 12 0.54 18.72 15.19
C GLY A 12 0.78 17.53 16.15
N ILE A 13 0.92 17.82 17.45
CA ILE A 13 1.29 16.85 18.50
C ILE A 13 0.38 15.61 18.52
N LEU A 14 -0.90 15.75 18.13
CA LEU A 14 -1.91 14.68 18.13
C LEU A 14 -2.48 14.35 16.74
N GLN A 15 -1.89 14.86 15.66
CA GLN A 15 -2.44 14.68 14.29
C GLN A 15 -1.74 13.60 13.45
N GLY A 16 -0.73 12.94 14.02
CA GLY A 16 0.02 11.88 13.36
C GLY A 16 -0.48 10.49 13.73
N HIS A 17 -0.78 9.70 12.71
CA HIS A 17 -1.08 8.28 12.82
C HIS A 17 0.15 7.47 12.41
N ARG A 18 0.30 6.26 12.96
CA ARG A 18 1.35 5.33 12.53
C ARG A 18 1.07 4.87 11.10
N HIS A 19 2.11 4.75 10.29
CA HIS A 19 1.98 4.28 8.92
C HIS A 19 1.54 2.80 8.91
N PRO A 20 0.41 2.44 8.25
CA PRO A 20 -0.10 1.06 8.25
C PRO A 20 0.89 0.06 7.63
N ALA A 21 1.50 0.44 6.50
CA ALA A 21 2.47 -0.38 5.78
C ALA A 21 3.89 -0.37 6.36
N LEU A 22 4.46 0.82 6.60
CA LEU A 22 5.87 0.99 6.98
C LEU A 22 6.10 0.88 8.51
N GLY A 23 5.04 0.84 9.31
CA GLY A 23 5.09 0.58 10.74
C GLY A 23 5.34 1.81 11.64
N LYS A 24 5.74 1.56 12.89
CA LYS A 24 5.71 2.54 14.00
C LYS A 24 6.70 3.70 13.86
N ARG A 25 7.69 3.59 12.98
CA ARG A 25 8.72 4.62 12.77
C ARG A 25 8.25 5.75 11.86
N PHE A 26 7.25 5.49 11.02
CA PHE A 26 6.76 6.41 10.01
C PHE A 26 5.40 6.96 10.44
N MET A 27 5.22 8.27 10.30
CA MET A 27 4.02 8.98 10.71
C MET A 27 3.32 9.57 9.49
N VAL A 28 2.00 9.45 9.47
CA VAL A 28 1.16 9.94 8.37
C VAL A 28 0.00 10.79 8.91
N CYS A 29 -0.46 11.74 8.11
CA CYS A 29 -1.69 12.46 8.42
C CYS A 29 -2.90 11.53 8.27
N ARG A 30 -4.02 11.88 8.93
CA ARG A 30 -5.27 11.09 8.85
C ARG A 30 -5.70 10.77 7.41
N LYS A 31 -5.59 11.73 6.50
CA LYS A 31 -5.98 11.54 5.08
C LYS A 31 -5.12 10.48 4.39
N CYS A 32 -3.81 10.51 4.63
CA CYS A 32 -2.88 9.51 4.08
C CYS A 32 -3.08 8.15 4.77
N PHE A 33 -3.35 8.13 6.07
CA PHE A 33 -3.68 6.91 6.80
C PHE A 33 -4.88 6.20 6.17
N CYS A 34 -6.02 6.88 6.01
CA CYS A 34 -7.23 6.27 5.44
C CYS A 34 -6.97 5.70 4.04
N LYS A 35 -6.25 6.44 3.20
CA LYS A 35 -5.91 5.98 1.84
C LYS A 35 -5.06 4.71 1.87
N ILE A 36 -4.00 4.69 2.68
CA ILE A 36 -3.11 3.53 2.78
C ILE A 36 -3.84 2.33 3.37
N ASP A 37 -4.69 2.54 4.37
CA ASP A 37 -5.46 1.49 5.02
C ASP A 37 -6.46 0.84 4.04
N GLU A 38 -7.16 1.64 3.24
CA GLU A 38 -8.01 1.16 2.14
C GLU A 38 -7.22 0.36 1.09
N ASP A 39 -6.04 0.85 0.70
CA ASP A 39 -5.16 0.16 -0.25
C ASP A 39 -4.65 -1.18 0.33
N MET A 40 -4.28 -1.23 1.62
CA MET A 40 -3.86 -2.45 2.31
C MET A 40 -4.99 -3.46 2.42
N GLU A 41 -6.21 -3.02 2.73
CA GLU A 41 -7.39 -3.90 2.81
C GLU A 41 -7.75 -4.46 1.42
N ARG A 42 -7.64 -3.66 0.36
CA ARG A 42 -7.83 -4.12 -1.03
C ARG A 42 -6.77 -5.17 -1.40
N TRP A 43 -5.51 -4.94 -1.03
CA TRP A 43 -4.41 -5.89 -1.21
C TRP A 43 -4.65 -7.19 -0.44
N ARG A 44 -5.09 -7.09 0.81
CA ARG A 44 -5.42 -8.24 1.66
C ARG A 44 -6.54 -9.08 1.04
N LYS A 45 -7.61 -8.45 0.56
CA LYS A 45 -8.71 -9.14 -0.14
C LYS A 45 -8.22 -9.86 -1.39
N PHE A 46 -7.36 -9.22 -2.18
CA PHE A 46 -6.74 -9.85 -3.34
C PHE A 46 -5.87 -11.05 -2.98
N TYR A 47 -5.02 -10.90 -1.95
CA TYR A 47 -4.14 -11.98 -1.50
C TYR A 47 -4.97 -13.17 -1.01
N VAL A 48 -5.99 -12.91 -0.18
CA VAL A 48 -6.90 -13.94 0.33
C VAL A 48 -7.65 -14.62 -0.83
N SER A 49 -8.23 -13.87 -1.77
CA SER A 49 -8.99 -14.47 -2.89
C SER A 49 -8.14 -15.32 -3.82
N ASN A 50 -6.85 -15.01 -3.99
CA ASN A 50 -5.93 -15.81 -4.79
C ASN A 50 -5.26 -16.93 -3.98
N SER A 51 -5.16 -16.81 -2.65
CA SER A 51 -4.62 -17.85 -1.78
C SER A 51 -5.49 -19.11 -1.70
N PHE A 52 -6.76 -19.03 -2.10
CA PHE A 52 -7.66 -20.18 -2.21
C PHE A 52 -7.70 -20.81 -3.61
N LYS A 53 -7.01 -20.24 -4.62
CA LYS A 53 -6.84 -20.86 -5.96
C LYS A 53 -5.64 -21.80 -6.01
N VAL A 54 -5.42 -22.58 -4.95
CA VAL A 54 -4.34 -23.58 -4.88
C VAL A 54 -4.83 -24.88 -5.50
N GLU A 55 -5.25 -24.83 -6.76
CA GLU A 55 -5.25 -26.02 -7.63
C GLU A 55 -4.06 -25.93 -8.58
N SER A 56 -2.94 -26.48 -8.10
CA SER A 56 -1.88 -27.17 -8.87
C SER A 56 -1.03 -26.45 -9.92
N SER A 57 -1.18 -25.16 -10.19
CA SER A 57 -0.27 -24.45 -11.09
C SER A 57 0.49 -23.38 -10.33
N LYS A 58 1.81 -23.31 -10.54
CA LYS A 58 2.70 -22.26 -10.03
C LYS A 58 2.06 -20.90 -10.30
N ILE A 59 1.36 -20.33 -9.32
CA ILE A 59 0.83 -18.98 -9.44
C ILE A 59 2.05 -18.09 -9.51
N ASN A 60 2.40 -17.65 -10.72
CA ASN A 60 3.35 -16.58 -10.89
C ASN A 60 2.69 -15.34 -10.33
N VAL A 61 3.02 -15.03 -9.08
CA VAL A 61 2.43 -13.91 -8.33
C VAL A 61 2.50 -12.65 -9.18
N GLN A 62 3.55 -12.46 -9.99
CA GLN A 62 3.71 -11.35 -10.90
C GLN A 62 2.63 -11.29 -12.00
N ASP A 63 2.25 -12.42 -12.59
CA ASP A 63 1.28 -12.46 -13.69
C ASP A 63 -0.15 -12.23 -13.20
N ALA A 64 -0.54 -12.89 -12.11
CA ALA A 64 -1.85 -12.66 -11.46
C ALA A 64 -1.99 -11.21 -10.96
N TRP A 65 -0.87 -10.60 -10.56
CA TRP A 65 -0.79 -9.20 -10.16
C TRP A 65 -0.94 -8.26 -11.35
N ASN A 66 -0.22 -8.52 -12.44
CA ASN A 66 -0.26 -7.73 -13.68
C ASN A 66 -1.65 -7.74 -14.32
N GLU A 67 -2.33 -8.90 -14.35
CA GLU A 67 -3.71 -9.00 -14.84
C GLU A 67 -4.67 -8.11 -14.05
N ASN A 68 -4.53 -8.04 -12.72
CA ASN A 68 -5.42 -7.25 -11.88
C ASN A 68 -5.05 -5.75 -11.86
N LEU A 69 -3.76 -5.40 -11.90
CA LEU A 69 -3.30 -4.00 -12.01
C LEU A 69 -3.50 -3.39 -13.39
N SER A 70 -3.62 -4.20 -14.45
CA SER A 70 -3.92 -3.71 -15.80
C SER A 70 -5.25 -2.94 -15.88
N SER A 71 -6.13 -3.11 -14.89
CA SER A 71 -7.46 -2.51 -14.87
C SER A 71 -7.56 -1.15 -14.15
N ASP A 72 -6.54 -0.71 -13.39
CA ASP A 72 -6.60 0.54 -12.61
C ASP A 72 -5.29 1.36 -12.69
N PRO A 73 -5.25 2.44 -13.51
CA PRO A 73 -4.08 3.29 -13.70
C PRO A 73 -3.57 3.98 -12.42
N VAL A 74 -4.46 4.20 -11.44
CA VAL A 74 -4.11 4.87 -10.18
C VAL A 74 -3.29 3.95 -9.28
N GLN A 75 -3.63 2.65 -9.28
CA GLN A 75 -2.90 1.64 -8.51
C GLN A 75 -1.49 1.42 -9.05
N GLN A 76 -1.31 1.45 -10.39
CA GLN A 76 0.02 1.33 -11.00
C GLN A 76 0.95 2.48 -10.58
N LYS A 77 0.41 3.70 -10.52
CA LYS A 77 1.18 4.89 -10.17
C LYS A 77 1.62 4.88 -8.70
N TRP A 78 0.72 4.49 -7.79
CA TRP A 78 1.05 4.38 -6.37
C TRP A 78 2.10 3.30 -6.10
N PHE A 79 1.97 2.13 -6.71
CA PHE A 79 2.90 1.02 -6.50
C PHE A 79 4.31 1.34 -7.02
N ARG A 80 4.46 1.92 -8.22
CA ARG A 80 5.78 2.34 -8.72
C ARG A 80 6.47 3.30 -7.75
N HIS A 81 5.70 4.23 -7.18
CA HIS A 81 6.24 5.19 -6.22
C HIS A 81 6.69 4.52 -4.92
N LEU A 82 5.96 3.50 -4.46
CA LEU A 82 6.27 2.77 -3.24
C LEU A 82 7.44 1.78 -3.43
N TRP A 83 7.51 1.11 -4.58
CA TRP A 83 8.60 0.20 -4.93
C TRP A 83 9.94 0.94 -5.06
N HIS A 84 9.95 2.09 -5.75
CA HIS A 84 11.14 2.94 -5.85
C HIS A 84 11.64 3.46 -4.47
N LYS A 85 10.75 3.66 -3.50
CA LYS A 85 11.12 4.06 -2.13
C LYS A 85 11.73 2.91 -1.30
N LEU A 86 11.54 1.65 -1.70
CA LEU A 86 12.02 0.47 -0.96
C LEU A 86 13.34 -0.08 -1.51
N GLU A 87 13.67 0.20 -2.77
CA GLU A 87 14.96 -0.17 -3.41
C GLU A 87 16.07 0.90 -3.26
N SER A 88 15.74 2.12 -2.80
CA SER A 88 16.72 3.15 -2.40
C SER A 88 17.05 3.10 -0.92
#